data_AF-A0A971ARC1-F1
#
_entry.id   AF-A0A971ARC1-F1
#
_cell.length_a   1.000
_cell.length_b   1.000
_cell.length_c   1.000
_cell.angle_alpha   90.00
_cell.angle_beta   90.00
_cell.angle_gamma   90.00
#
_symmetry.space_group_name_H-M   'P 1'
#
loop_
_entity.id
_entity.type
_entity.pdbx_description
1 polymer ?
#
loop_
_entity_poly.entity_id
_entity_poly.type
_entity_poly.pdbx_seq_one_letter_code
_entity_poly.pdbx_strand_id
1 'polypeptide(L)'
;PKSMDWVAAARGYYATYPGRDIVFGFNKGSQIFEVRSFAQQIQKLSLSEVQEFFGVPPYNVKVNGELIIGYKINEEFKLEFVFPEPTNKNPDPLLDHYLVLYPRGTVNYMSSEPGREW
;
A
#
# COMPACT_ATOMS: atom_id res chain seq x y z
N PRO A 1 11.14 -16.43 -1.42
CA PRO A 1 11.36 -14.96 -1.37
C PRO A 1 12.86 -14.68 -1.21
N LYS A 2 13.34 -13.47 -1.57
CA LYS A 2 14.73 -13.07 -1.30
C LYS A 2 14.92 -12.67 0.17
N SER A 3 13.95 -11.97 0.75
CA SER A 3 13.91 -11.63 2.18
C SER A 3 12.52 -11.86 2.74
N MET A 4 12.45 -11.99 4.06
CA MET A 4 11.20 -12.07 4.81
C MET A 4 11.38 -11.34 6.13
N ASP A 5 10.67 -10.23 6.30
CA ASP A 5 10.91 -9.28 7.38
C ASP A 5 9.63 -9.07 8.18
N TRP A 6 9.73 -9.08 9.52
CA TRP A 6 8.60 -8.74 10.38
C TRP A 6 8.48 -7.22 10.52
N VAL A 7 7.33 -6.66 10.16
CA VAL A 7 7.04 -5.23 10.30
C VAL A 7 6.07 -5.05 11.46
N ALA A 8 6.58 -4.58 12.60
CA ALA A 8 5.77 -4.45 13.82
C ALA A 8 4.55 -3.53 13.64
N ALA A 9 4.70 -2.41 12.92
CA ALA A 9 3.60 -1.48 12.65
C ALA A 9 2.46 -2.10 11.82
N ALA A 10 2.79 -3.04 10.92
CA ALA A 10 1.82 -3.77 10.09
C ALA A 10 1.44 -5.13 10.69
N ARG A 11 2.12 -5.56 11.77
CA ARG A 11 1.93 -6.83 12.48
C ARG A 11 1.91 -8.04 11.55
N GLY A 12 2.75 -7.99 10.53
CA GLY A 12 2.83 -8.99 9.48
C GLY A 12 4.25 -9.25 9.06
N TYR A 13 4.44 -10.40 8.43
CA TYR A 13 5.64 -10.71 7.68
C TYR A 13 5.49 -10.20 6.26
N TYR A 14 6.56 -9.64 5.72
CA TYR A 14 6.65 -9.18 4.34
C TYR A 14 7.67 -10.02 3.59
N ALA A 15 7.21 -10.78 2.60
CA ALA A 15 8.05 -11.61 1.75
C ALA A 15 8.32 -10.90 0.41
N THR A 16 9.58 -10.57 0.15
CA THR A 16 9.99 -9.78 -1.01
C THR A 16 10.47 -10.68 -2.15
N TYR A 17 9.96 -10.45 -3.36
CA TYR A 17 10.31 -11.18 -4.58
C TYR A 17 10.79 -10.18 -5.65
N PRO A 18 12.05 -9.74 -5.58
CA PRO A 18 12.52 -8.64 -6.43
C PRO A 18 12.58 -9.01 -7.91
N GLY A 19 12.80 -10.28 -8.26
CA GLY A 19 12.71 -10.72 -9.66
C GLY A 19 11.29 -10.72 -10.25
N ARG A 20 10.29 -10.31 -9.47
CA ARG A 20 8.88 -10.18 -9.88
C ARG A 20 8.29 -8.81 -9.52
N ASP A 21 9.08 -7.89 -8.96
CA ASP A 21 8.62 -6.59 -8.47
C ASP A 21 7.40 -6.67 -7.52
N ILE A 22 7.34 -7.71 -6.68
CA ILE A 22 6.20 -7.97 -5.78
C ILE A 22 6.64 -8.20 -4.35
N VAL A 23 5.83 -7.72 -3.40
CA VAL A 23 5.92 -8.02 -1.98
C VAL A 23 4.57 -8.53 -1.46
N PHE A 24 4.59 -9.60 -0.66
CA PHE A 24 3.40 -10.12 0.02
C PHE A 24 3.49 -9.85 1.53
N GLY A 25 2.50 -9.14 2.08
CA GLY A 25 2.26 -9.00 3.51
C GLY A 25 1.27 -10.06 3.99
N PHE A 26 1.62 -10.82 5.02
CA PHE A 26 0.75 -11.84 5.60
C PHE A 26 0.86 -11.89 7.13
N ASN A 27 -0.27 -12.25 7.77
CA ASN A 27 -0.36 -12.32 9.22
C ASN A 27 0.22 -13.63 9.76
N LYS A 28 0.23 -13.81 11.09
CA LYS A 28 0.73 -15.03 11.74
C LYS A 28 -0.03 -16.31 11.35
N GLY A 29 -1.27 -16.17 10.88
CA GLY A 29 -2.10 -17.26 10.33
C GLY A 29 -1.81 -17.57 8.87
N SER A 30 -0.77 -16.98 8.27
CA SER A 30 -0.41 -17.11 6.84
C SER A 30 -1.46 -16.58 5.86
N GLN A 31 -2.40 -15.75 6.32
CA GLN A 31 -3.33 -15.07 5.44
C GLN A 31 -2.67 -13.82 4.86
N ILE A 32 -2.66 -13.72 3.54
CA ILE A 32 -2.22 -12.51 2.83
C ILE A 32 -3.24 -11.40 3.12
N PHE A 33 -2.74 -10.27 3.62
CA PHE A 33 -3.55 -9.08 3.84
C PHE A 33 -3.10 -7.92 2.95
N GLU A 34 -1.91 -8.00 2.33
CA GLU A 34 -1.38 -6.92 1.51
C GLU A 34 -0.55 -7.49 0.36
N VAL A 35 -0.73 -6.96 -0.85
CA VAL A 35 0.13 -7.25 -2.00
C VAL A 35 0.61 -5.94 -2.58
N ARG A 36 1.92 -5.74 -2.66
CA ARG A 36 2.54 -4.56 -3.27
C ARG A 36 3.10 -4.91 -4.63
N SER A 37 2.95 -4.00 -5.58
CA SER A 37 3.55 -4.07 -6.91
C SER A 37 4.44 -2.87 -7.16
N PHE A 38 5.68 -3.13 -7.56
CA PHE A 38 6.72 -2.16 -7.92
C PHE A 38 7.02 -2.20 -9.42
N ALA A 39 6.10 -2.75 -10.22
CA ALA A 39 6.37 -3.04 -11.62
C ALA A 39 6.68 -1.75 -12.41
N GLN A 40 7.71 -1.76 -13.25
CA GLN A 40 8.18 -0.52 -13.90
C GLN A 40 7.12 0.18 -14.77
N GLN A 41 6.14 -0.56 -15.29
CA GLN A 41 5.08 0.02 -16.12
C GLN A 41 4.13 0.94 -15.34
N ILE A 42 3.92 0.71 -14.04
CA ILE A 42 3.05 1.57 -13.22
C ILE A 42 3.78 2.82 -12.70
N GLN A 43 5.12 2.79 -12.65
CA GLN A 43 5.96 3.92 -12.19
C GLN A 43 6.01 5.09 -13.18
N LYS A 44 5.22 5.03 -14.25
CA LYS A 44 5.02 6.11 -15.21
C LYS A 44 3.78 6.95 -14.91
N LEU A 45 2.94 6.49 -13.98
CA LEU A 45 1.70 7.16 -13.59
C LEU A 45 2.03 8.30 -12.63
N SER A 46 1.54 9.50 -12.91
CA SER A 46 1.67 10.64 -12.00
C SER A 46 0.54 10.67 -10.96
N LEU A 47 0.74 11.46 -9.90
CA LEU A 47 -0.26 11.70 -8.88
C LEU A 47 -1.55 12.27 -9.48
N SER A 48 -1.42 13.23 -10.40
CA SER A 48 -2.56 13.87 -11.05
C SER A 48 -3.33 12.90 -11.95
N GLU A 49 -2.66 12.03 -12.71
CA GLU A 49 -3.31 11.00 -13.54
C GLU A 49 -4.14 10.02 -12.70
N VAL A 50 -3.61 9.59 -11.54
CA VAL A 50 -4.34 8.72 -10.63
C VAL A 50 -5.56 9.43 -10.04
N GLN A 51 -5.43 10.69 -9.64
CA GLN A 51 -6.55 11.48 -9.11
C GLN A 51 -7.58 11.85 -10.18
N GLU A 52 -7.17 12.03 -11.44
CA GLU A 52 -8.08 12.28 -12.55
C GLU A 52 -8.96 11.04 -12.82
N PHE A 53 -8.38 9.85 -12.79
CA PHE A 53 -9.11 8.60 -13.03
C PHE A 53 -10.00 8.19 -11.85
N PHE A 54 -9.46 8.21 -10.63
CA PHE A 54 -10.17 7.73 -9.43
C PHE A 54 -10.94 8.83 -8.68
N GLY A 55 -10.72 10.10 -9.01
CA GLY A 55 -11.27 11.24 -8.28
C GLY A 55 -10.50 11.55 -6.99
N VAL A 56 -11.12 12.39 -6.15
CA VAL A 56 -10.55 12.83 -4.87
C VAL A 56 -10.40 11.61 -3.93
N PRO A 57 -9.19 11.35 -3.40
CA PRO A 57 -8.96 10.17 -2.58
C PRO A 57 -9.63 10.32 -1.20
N PRO A 58 -10.43 9.35 -0.75
CA PRO A 58 -11.02 9.36 0.60
C PRO A 58 -9.98 9.23 1.71
N TYR A 59 -8.83 8.64 1.41
CA TYR A 59 -7.70 8.55 2.33
C TYR A 59 -6.48 9.27 1.73
N ASN A 60 -5.87 10.15 2.52
CA ASN A 60 -4.56 10.69 2.20
C ASN A 60 -3.74 10.88 3.49
N VAL A 61 -2.47 10.49 3.45
CA VAL A 61 -1.55 10.72 4.57
C VAL A 61 -0.16 11.01 4.04
N LYS A 62 0.56 11.88 4.76
CA LYS A 62 1.98 12.13 4.54
C LYS A 62 2.78 11.50 5.66
N VAL A 63 3.73 10.64 5.32
CA VAL A 63 4.55 9.93 6.31
C VAL A 63 5.91 9.61 5.70
N ASN A 64 6.99 9.86 6.45
CA ASN A 64 8.36 9.53 6.03
C ASN A 64 8.78 10.06 4.64
N GLY A 65 8.25 11.23 4.23
CA GLY A 65 8.54 11.81 2.91
C GLY A 65 7.76 11.18 1.75
N GLU A 66 6.76 10.36 2.05
CA GLU A 66 5.81 9.78 1.10
C GLU A 66 4.43 10.41 1.27
N LEU A 67 3.70 10.51 0.16
CA LEU A 67 2.27 10.71 0.11
C LEU A 67 1.60 9.38 -0.23
N ILE A 68 0.73 8.91 0.66
CA ILE A 68 -0.11 7.74 0.41
C ILE A 68 -1.53 8.24 0.15
N ILE A 69 -2.12 7.85 -0.98
CA ILE A 69 -3.54 8.08 -1.27
C ILE A 69 -4.26 6.73 -1.38
N GLY A 70 -5.47 6.65 -0.85
CA GLY A 70 -6.22 5.40 -0.77
C GLY A 70 -7.65 5.53 -1.29
N TYR A 71 -8.13 4.46 -1.90
CA TYR A 71 -9.47 4.31 -2.46
C TYR A 71 -10.09 2.99 -2.01
N LYS A 72 -11.40 2.99 -1.78
CA LYS A 72 -12.15 1.74 -1.53
C LYS A 72 -12.52 1.12 -2.87
N ILE A 73 -12.08 -0.11 -3.11
CA ILE A 73 -12.48 -0.87 -4.31
C ILE A 73 -13.87 -1.46 -4.08
N ASN A 74 -14.08 -2.04 -2.90
CA ASN A 74 -15.34 -2.58 -2.41
C ASN A 74 -15.29 -2.67 -0.86
N GLU A 75 -16.25 -3.36 -0.26
CA GLU A 75 -16.34 -3.55 1.19
C GLU A 75 -15.17 -4.36 1.81
N GLU A 76 -14.42 -5.09 0.99
CA GLU A 76 -13.36 -5.98 1.45
C GLU A 76 -11.96 -5.47 1.17
N PHE A 77 -11.77 -4.73 0.07
CA PHE A 77 -10.46 -4.36 -0.43
C PHE A 77 -10.30 -2.87 -0.62
N LYS A 78 -9.08 -2.42 -0.35
CA LYS A 78 -8.63 -1.06 -0.56
C LYS A 78 -7.44 -1.05 -1.50
N LEU A 79 -7.35 0.02 -2.27
CA LEU A 79 -6.24 0.31 -3.16
C LEU A 79 -5.51 1.52 -2.61
N GLU A 80 -4.22 1.40 -2.38
CA GLU A 80 -3.39 2.55 -2.00
C GLU A 80 -2.25 2.73 -2.99
N PHE A 81 -1.98 3.99 -3.29
CA PHE A 81 -0.89 4.43 -4.15
C PHE A 81 0.10 5.23 -3.32
N VAL A 82 1.38 4.90 -3.45
CA VAL A 82 2.47 5.53 -2.72
C VAL A 82 3.30 6.35 -3.69
N PHE A 83 3.40 7.64 -3.40
CA PHE A 83 4.19 8.60 -4.14
C PHE A 83 5.25 9.21 -3.23
N PRO A 84 6.39 9.67 -3.78
CA PRO A 84 7.18 10.70 -3.11
C PRO A 84 6.30 11.89 -2.72
N GLU A 85 6.57 12.54 -1.60
CA GLU A 85 5.79 13.72 -1.21
C GLU A 85 5.95 14.84 -2.26
N PRO A 86 4.85 15.41 -2.78
CA PRO A 86 4.91 16.52 -3.73
C PRO A 86 5.64 17.72 -3.15
N THR A 87 6.52 18.35 -3.95
CA THR A 87 7.25 19.56 -3.58
C THR A 87 7.12 20.62 -4.65
N ASN A 88 7.56 21.86 -4.37
CA ASN A 88 7.58 22.91 -5.40
C ASN A 88 8.42 22.54 -6.64
N LYS A 89 9.42 21.66 -6.49
CA LYS A 89 10.28 21.21 -7.61
C LYS A 89 9.69 20.00 -8.35
N ASN A 90 8.85 19.24 -7.67
CA ASN A 90 8.17 18.06 -8.21
C ASN A 90 6.73 18.03 -7.68
N PRO A 91 5.84 18.87 -8.22
CA PRO A 91 4.48 18.99 -7.71
C PRO A 91 3.59 17.81 -8.11
N ASP A 92 3.99 17.05 -9.12
CA ASP A 92 3.25 15.89 -9.65
C ASP A 92 4.17 14.66 -9.73
N PRO A 93 4.51 14.05 -8.58
CA PRO A 93 5.44 12.94 -8.52
C PRO A 93 4.89 11.69 -9.21
N LEU A 94 5.80 10.86 -9.71
CA LEU A 94 5.46 9.55 -10.26
C LEU A 94 5.26 8.52 -9.15
N LEU A 95 4.40 7.54 -9.42
CA LEU A 95 4.10 6.44 -8.52
C LEU A 95 5.37 5.62 -8.20
N ASP A 96 5.61 5.35 -6.92
CA ASP A 96 6.67 4.42 -6.49
C ASP A 96 6.17 2.98 -6.56
N HIS A 97 5.04 2.73 -5.89
CA HIS A 97 4.32 1.46 -5.90
C HIS A 97 2.86 1.65 -5.51
N TYR A 98 2.05 0.62 -5.74
CA TYR A 98 0.71 0.53 -5.17
C TYR A 98 0.55 -0.77 -4.38
N LEU A 99 -0.46 -0.81 -3.53
CA LEU A 99 -0.84 -2.00 -2.79
C LEU A 99 -2.34 -2.24 -2.82
N VAL A 100 -2.71 -3.51 -2.85
CA VAL A 100 -4.07 -3.97 -2.53
C VAL A 100 -4.04 -4.45 -1.08
N LEU A 101 -4.90 -3.87 -0.26
CA LEU A 101 -5.04 -4.19 1.15
C LEU A 101 -6.37 -4.89 1.40
N TYR A 102 -6.33 -5.95 2.20
CA TYR A 102 -7.46 -6.63 2.80
C TYR A 102 -7.46 -6.34 4.32
N PRO A 103 -8.18 -5.29 4.77
CA PRO A 103 -8.23 -4.86 6.18
C PRO A 103 -8.49 -5.98 7.17
N ARG A 104 -9.47 -6.85 6.90
CA ARG A 104 -9.84 -7.96 7.80
C ARG A 104 -8.67 -8.92 8.07
N GLY A 105 -7.77 -9.08 7.11
CA GLY A 105 -6.57 -9.92 7.28
C GLY A 105 -5.53 -9.33 8.24
N THR A 106 -5.67 -8.06 8.61
CA THR A 106 -4.82 -7.39 9.61
C THR A 106 -5.41 -7.45 11.03
N VAL A 107 -6.65 -7.92 11.19
CA VAL A 107 -7.29 -8.09 12.49
C VAL A 107 -6.53 -9.15 13.27
N ASN A 108 -6.11 -8.79 14.48
CA ASN A 108 -5.53 -9.75 15.40
C ASN A 108 -6.63 -10.18 16.38
N TYR A 109 -7.27 -11.32 16.12
CA TYR A 109 -8.33 -11.87 16.97
C TYR A 109 -7.90 -12.17 18.42
N MET A 110 -6.60 -12.18 18.72
CA MET A 110 -6.06 -12.34 20.08
C MET A 110 -5.86 -11.00 20.80
N SER A 111 -6.19 -9.87 20.17
CA SER A 111 -6.17 -8.51 20.75
C SER A 111 -7.45 -7.78 20.35
N SER A 112 -7.98 -6.87 21.17
CA SER A 112 -9.21 -6.11 20.84
C SER A 112 -8.99 -5.03 19.75
N GLU A 113 -8.02 -5.21 18.86
CA GLU A 113 -7.62 -4.21 17.87
C GLU A 113 -8.29 -4.45 16.52
N PRO A 114 -8.93 -3.44 15.91
CA PRO A 114 -9.85 -3.63 14.79
C PRO A 114 -9.17 -3.87 13.43
N GLY A 115 -7.84 -3.90 13.36
CA GLY A 115 -7.11 -3.95 12.09
C GLY A 115 -7.02 -2.58 11.40
N ARG A 116 -6.42 -2.57 10.21
CA ARG A 116 -6.11 -1.39 9.40
C ARG A 116 -7.33 -0.94 8.58
N GLU A 117 -7.99 0.14 9.00
CA GLU A 117 -9.34 0.48 8.49
C GLU A 117 -9.52 1.80 7.72
N TRP A 118 -8.49 2.58 7.47
CA TRP A 118 -8.62 3.80 6.66
C TRP A 118 -8.94 3.54 5.19
#